data_AF-A0A0Q4S0A4-F1
#
_entry.id   AF-A0A0Q4S0A4-F1
#
_cell.length_a   1.000
_cell.length_b   1.000
_cell.length_c   1.000
_cell.angle_alpha   90.00
_cell.angle_beta   90.00
_cell.angle_gamma   90.00
#
_symmetry.space_group_name_H-M   'P 1'
#
loop_
_entity.id
_entity.type
_entity.pdbx_description
1 polymer ?
#
loop_
_entity_poly.entity_id
_entity_poly.type
_entity_poly.pdbx_seq_one_letter_code
_entity_poly.pdbx_strand_id
1 'polypeptide(L)'
;MLFELTIFTVPPLVFEGAAVASVGASNASINGELPNMPVTLDNARGELTQVLAAANLLRHRAELRQDGVLVFAGAVQAVALGASVVLDLES
;
A
#
# COMPACT_ATOMS: atom_id res chain seq x y z
N MET A 1 13.87 10.87 -1.15
CA MET A 1 12.42 10.64 -1.28
C MET A 1 12.11 9.41 -0.47
N LEU A 2 11.49 9.62 0.69
CA LEU A 2 11.13 8.58 1.63
C LEU A 2 9.63 8.38 1.55
N PHE A 3 9.19 7.16 1.25
CA PHE A 3 7.78 6.80 1.31
C PHE A 3 7.46 6.09 2.63
N GLU A 4 6.26 6.33 3.12
CA GLU A 4 5.69 5.63 4.28
C GLU A 4 4.28 5.19 3.93
N LEU A 5 4.01 3.89 4.02
CA LEU A 5 2.68 3.31 3.90
C LEU A 5 2.21 2.88 5.29
N THR A 6 1.11 3.45 5.76
CA THR A 6 0.44 3.05 6.99
C THR A 6 -0.90 2.40 6.66
N ILE A 7 -1.12 1.17 7.12
CA ILE A 7 -2.40 0.46 7.06
C ILE A 7 -2.98 0.41 8.48
N PHE A 8 -4.20 0.93 8.64
CA PHE A 8 -4.85 1.09 9.94
C PHE A 8 -5.52 -0.22 10.41
N THR A 9 -4.68 -1.22 10.70
CA THR A 9 -5.00 -2.43 11.46
C THR A 9 -4.76 -2.21 12.97
N VAL A 10 -5.00 -3.23 13.79
CA VAL A 10 -4.67 -3.20 15.23
C VAL A 10 -3.74 -4.38 15.57
N PRO A 11 -2.43 -4.15 15.84
CA PRO A 11 -1.71 -2.87 15.71
C PRO A 11 -1.57 -2.42 14.24
N PRO A 12 -1.30 -1.12 13.97
CA PRO A 12 -1.09 -0.64 12.61
C PRO A 12 0.12 -1.31 11.95
N LEU A 13 0.00 -1.60 10.65
CA LEU A 13 1.14 -2.03 9.84
C LEU A 13 1.75 -0.79 9.17
N VAL A 14 3.05 -0.59 9.37
CA VAL A 14 3.79 0.56 8.86
C VAL A 14 5.00 0.08 8.06
N PHE A 15 5.14 0.59 6.84
CA PHE A 15 6.23 0.27 5.93
C PHE A 15 6.93 1.55 5.50
N GLU A 16 8.23 1.67 5.74
CA GLU A 16 8.99 2.90 5.55
C GLU A 16 10.20 2.70 4.63
N GLY A 17 10.51 3.76 3.87
CA GLY A 17 11.74 3.87 3.09
C GLY A 17 11.95 2.73 2.12
N ALA A 18 13.04 1.96 2.31
CA ALA A 18 13.42 0.89 1.40
C ALA A 18 12.41 -0.27 1.35
N ALA A 19 11.52 -0.38 2.34
CA ALA A 19 10.43 -1.36 2.30
C ALA A 19 9.40 -1.03 1.20
N VAL A 20 9.22 0.26 0.87
CA VAL A 20 8.37 0.71 -0.23
C VAL A 20 9.22 0.79 -1.51
N ALA A 21 9.20 -0.29 -2.28
CA ALA A 21 10.03 -0.42 -3.49
C ALA A 21 9.59 0.52 -4.62
N SER A 22 8.29 0.73 -4.80
CA SER A 22 7.76 1.67 -5.78
C SER A 22 6.33 2.10 -5.47
N VAL A 23 5.95 3.26 -6.00
CA VAL A 23 4.59 3.80 -5.98
C VAL A 23 4.22 4.05 -7.45
N GLY A 24 3.12 3.48 -7.92
CA GLY A 24 2.67 3.69 -9.29
C GLY A 24 2.08 5.08 -9.52
N ALA A 25 1.67 5.35 -10.75
CA ALA A 25 0.95 6.57 -11.05
C ALA A 25 -0.44 6.54 -10.40
N SER A 26 -0.85 7.65 -9.80
CA SER A 26 -2.26 7.86 -9.46
C SER A 26 -3.07 7.85 -10.76
N ASN A 27 -3.92 6.84 -10.97
CA ASN A 27 -4.83 6.91 -12.11
C ASN A 27 -5.95 7.87 -11.74
N ALA A 28 -6.00 9.01 -12.43
CA ALA A 28 -7.12 9.92 -12.31
C ALA A 28 -8.39 9.25 -12.85
N SER A 29 -9.52 9.48 -12.18
CA SER A 29 -10.83 9.04 -12.65
C SER A 29 -11.12 9.62 -14.03
N ILE A 30 -11.08 8.80 -15.09
CA ILE A 30 -11.46 9.24 -16.44
C ILE A 30 -12.96 9.01 -16.68
N ASN A 31 -13.56 7.97 -16.08
CA ASN A 31 -14.94 7.55 -16.35
C ASN A 31 -15.73 7.15 -15.07
N GLY A 32 -15.50 7.80 -13.93
CA GLY A 32 -16.20 7.49 -12.67
C GLY A 32 -15.58 6.34 -11.87
N GLU A 33 -14.46 5.79 -12.32
CA GLU A 33 -13.59 4.93 -11.52
C GLU A 33 -13.02 5.72 -10.34
N LEU A 34 -12.90 5.09 -9.17
CA LEU A 34 -12.23 5.73 -8.04
C LEU A 34 -10.71 5.76 -8.30
N PRO A 35 -10.02 6.87 -8.01
CA PRO A 35 -8.57 6.94 -8.09
C PRO A 35 -7.92 5.76 -7.37
N ASN A 36 -6.99 5.10 -8.06
CA ASN A 36 -6.20 4.02 -7.48
C ASN A 36 -4.70 4.34 -7.44
N MET A 37 -4.03 3.76 -6.46
CA MET A 37 -2.61 3.94 -6.22
C MET A 37 -1.99 2.58 -5.85
N PRO A 38 -1.30 1.91 -6.79
CA PRO A 38 -0.57 0.69 -6.47
C PRO A 38 0.72 1.03 -5.71
N VAL A 39 0.92 0.39 -4.56
CA VAL A 39 2.13 0.51 -3.75
C VAL A 39 2.83 -0.85 -3.72
N THR A 40 4.07 -0.89 -4.18
CA THR A 40 4.88 -2.12 -4.20
C THR A 40 5.82 -2.15 -2.99
N LEU A 41 5.78 -3.24 -2.23
CA LEU A 41 6.70 -3.50 -1.13
C LEU A 41 7.75 -4.54 -1.54
N ASP A 42 8.99 -4.33 -1.10
CA ASP A 42 10.04 -5.34 -1.25
C ASP A 42 9.74 -6.54 -0.34
N ASN A 43 9.67 -7.72 -0.95
CA ASN A 43 9.42 -8.97 -0.25
C ASN A 43 10.36 -10.08 -0.75
N ALA A 44 11.59 -9.74 -1.12
CA ALA A 44 12.56 -10.70 -1.64
C ALA A 44 12.80 -11.92 -0.73
N ARG A 45 12.56 -11.77 0.58
CA ARG A 45 12.70 -12.84 1.59
C ARG A 45 11.40 -13.55 1.96
N GLY A 46 10.25 -13.10 1.42
CA GLY A 46 8.94 -13.69 1.71
C GLY A 46 8.37 -13.38 3.11
N GLU A 47 9.07 -12.59 3.92
CA GLU A 47 8.68 -12.27 5.31
C GLU A 47 7.33 -11.54 5.37
N LEU A 48 7.05 -10.67 4.40
CA LEU A 48 5.77 -9.95 4.33
C LEU A 48 4.62 -10.86 3.94
N THR A 49 4.86 -11.92 3.15
CA THR A 49 3.79 -12.83 2.71
C THR A 49 3.08 -13.45 3.90
N GLN A 50 3.81 -13.92 4.91
CA GLN A 50 3.22 -14.54 6.09
C GLN A 50 2.39 -13.54 6.91
N VAL A 51 2.91 -12.33 7.12
CA VAL A 51 2.25 -11.29 7.91
C VAL A 51 0.97 -10.82 7.22
N LEU A 52 1.06 -10.47 5.94
CA LEU A 52 -0.04 -9.86 5.19
C LEU A 52 -1.15 -10.87 4.86
N ALA A 53 -0.81 -12.15 4.67
CA ALA A 53 -1.82 -13.21 4.48
C ALA A 53 -2.69 -13.40 5.73
N ALA A 54 -2.14 -13.21 6.93
CA ALA A 54 -2.89 -13.34 8.18
C ALA A 54 -3.70 -12.08 8.55
N ALA A 55 -3.29 -10.91 8.03
CA ALA A 55 -3.81 -9.62 8.49
C ALA A 55 -5.16 -9.20 7.89
N ASN A 56 -5.70 -9.91 6.88
CA ASN A 56 -6.98 -9.60 6.23
C ASN A 56 -7.16 -8.12 5.85
N LEU A 57 -6.23 -7.60 5.04
CA LEU A 57 -6.07 -6.16 4.82
C LEU A 57 -7.15 -5.50 3.97
N LEU A 58 -7.99 -6.28 3.28
CA LEU A 58 -9.01 -5.73 2.40
C LEU A 58 -9.94 -4.77 3.16
N ARG A 59 -10.19 -3.62 2.54
CA ARG A 59 -11.01 -2.51 3.07
C ARG A 59 -10.47 -1.84 4.33
N HIS A 60 -9.28 -2.21 4.82
CA HIS A 60 -8.60 -1.38 5.82
C HIS A 60 -8.23 -0.04 5.20
N ARG A 61 -8.41 1.04 5.98
CA ARG A 61 -7.89 2.36 5.62
C ARG A 61 -6.38 2.29 5.47
N ALA A 62 -5.84 3.01 4.50
CA ALA A 62 -4.42 3.19 4.28
C ALA A 62 -4.08 4.65 3.96
N GLU A 63 -2.91 5.07 4.41
CA GLU A 63 -2.31 6.36 4.08
C GLU A 63 -0.93 6.15 3.48
N LEU A 64 -0.67 6.78 2.35
CA LEU A 64 0.66 6.87 1.75
C LEU A 64 1.18 8.28 1.94
N ARG A 65 2.34 8.40 2.56
CA ARG A 65 3.07 9.66 2.74
C ARG A 65 4.37 9.64 1.96
N GLN A 66 4.74 10.80 1.45
CA GLN A 66 6.03 11.05 0.84
C GLN A 66 6.72 12.20 1.59
N ASP A 67 7.88 11.93 2.16
CA ASP A 67 8.65 12.89 2.95
C ASP A 67 7.78 13.58 4.04
N GLY A 68 6.88 12.80 4.67
CA GLY A 68 5.93 13.24 5.70
C GLY A 68 4.61 13.84 5.17
N VAL A 69 4.53 14.18 3.89
CA VAL A 69 3.34 14.76 3.26
C VAL A 69 2.39 13.66 2.79
N LEU A 70 1.10 13.76 3.12
CA LEU A 70 0.09 12.80 2.65
C LEU A 70 -0.11 12.95 1.14
N VAL A 71 0.17 11.89 0.38
CA VAL A 71 0.02 11.88 -1.09
C VAL A 71 -1.18 11.06 -1.55
N PHE A 72 -1.61 10.08 -0.75
CA PHE A 72 -2.82 9.30 -1.02
C PHE A 72 -3.45 8.82 0.29
N ALA A 73 -4.78 8.85 0.37
CA ALA A 73 -5.55 8.26 1.45
C ALA A 73 -6.74 7.52 0.86
N GLY A 74 -6.99 6.30 1.34
CA GLY A 74 -8.04 5.45 0.81
C GLY A 74 -8.16 4.15 1.60
N ALA A 75 -8.63 3.10 0.94
CA ALA A 75 -8.70 1.75 1.48
C ALA A 75 -7.92 0.76 0.61
N VAL A 76 -7.43 -0.33 1.22
CA VAL A 76 -6.82 -1.44 0.47
C VAL A 76 -7.92 -2.15 -0.32
N GLN A 77 -7.85 -2.08 -1.64
CA GLN A 77 -8.79 -2.69 -2.57
C GLN A 77 -8.36 -4.10 -2.96
N ALA A 78 -7.06 -4.30 -3.21
CA ALA A 78 -6.50 -5.59 -3.59
C ALA A 78 -5.08 -5.78 -3.02
N VAL A 79 -4.70 -7.04 -2.87
CA VAL A 79 -3.36 -7.45 -2.42
C VAL A 79 -2.85 -8.56 -3.32
N ALA A 80 -1.74 -8.34 -4.01
CA ALA A 80 -1.00 -9.37 -4.73
C ALA A 80 0.24 -9.77 -3.92
N LEU A 81 0.34 -11.04 -3.54
CA LEU A 81 1.46 -11.57 -2.75
C LEU A 81 2.43 -12.34 -3.66
N GLY A 82 3.71 -11.98 -3.60
CA GLY A 82 4.80 -12.65 -4.33
C GLY A 82 6.16 -12.20 -3.82
N ALA A 83 7.20 -12.35 -4.64
CA ALA A 83 8.55 -11.82 -4.34
C ALA A 83 8.57 -10.28 -4.20
N SER A 84 7.55 -9.62 -4.74
CA SER A 84 7.13 -8.28 -4.35
C SER A 84 5.66 -8.33 -3.98
N VAL A 85 5.27 -7.53 -3.00
CA VAL A 85 3.86 -7.38 -2.63
C VAL A 85 3.33 -6.13 -3.32
N VAL A 86 2.15 -6.20 -3.92
CA VAL A 86 1.46 -5.03 -4.46
C VAL A 86 0.17 -4.82 -3.68
N LEU A 87 -0.01 -3.61 -3.14
CA LEU A 87 -1.21 -3.15 -2.47
C LEU A 87 -1.87 -2.09 -3.33
N ASP A 88 -3.04 -2.39 -3.88
CA ASP A 88 -3.83 -1.42 -4.63
C ASP A 88 -4.70 -0.64 -3.65
N LEU A 89 -4.44 0.67 -3.55
CA LEU A 89 -5.23 1.57 -2.71
C LEU A 89 -6.30 2.27 -3.56
N GLU A 90 -7.52 2.39 -3.05
CA GLU A 90 -8.68 3.03 -3.71
C GLU A 90 -9.22 4.15 -2.81
N SER A 91 -9.40 5.36 -3.35
CA SER A 91 -9.87 6.54 -2.59
C SER A 91 -11.39 6.62 -2.46
#